data_AF-A0A2N1A2T0-F1
#
_entry.id   AF-A0A2N1A2T0-F1
#
_cell.length_a   1.000
_cell.length_b   1.000
_cell.length_c   1.000
_cell.angle_alpha   90.00
_cell.angle_beta   90.00
_cell.angle_gamma   90.00
#
_symmetry.space_group_name_H-M   'P 1'
#
loop_
_entity.id
_entity.type
_entity.pdbx_description
1 polymer ?
#
loop_
_entity_poly.entity_id
_entity_poly.type
_entity_poly.pdbx_seq_one_letter_code
_entity_poly.pdbx_strand_id
1 'polypeptide(L)' 'MAKQKKRLKVSNENAPQVPKQADLARGTINHSALGALVTSKIFCMRVVKAKKGKGSFNRKAKHSGKECYQIAA' A
#
# COMPACT_ATOMS: atom_id res chain seq x y z
N MET A 1 -4.24 -20.45 -36.34
CA MET A 1 -4.44 -19.24 -35.51
C MET A 1 -3.23 -19.03 -34.62
N ALA A 2 -2.38 -18.04 -34.94
CA ALA A 2 -1.09 -17.85 -34.29
C ALA A 2 -1.23 -17.15 -32.92
N LYS A 3 -0.71 -17.78 -31.85
CA LYS A 3 -0.64 -17.19 -30.50
C LYS A 3 0.42 -16.08 -30.49
N GLN A 4 -0.01 -14.83 -30.33
CA GLN A 4 0.90 -13.70 -30.13
C GLN A 4 1.56 -13.78 -28.75
N LYS A 5 2.88 -13.97 -28.73
CA LYS A 5 3.72 -13.97 -27.53
C LYS A 5 3.82 -12.54 -27.00
N LYS A 6 3.21 -12.26 -25.85
CA LYS A 6 3.29 -10.97 -25.16
C LYS A 6 4.74 -10.73 -24.71
N ARG A 7 5.46 -9.80 -25.36
CA ARG A 7 6.79 -9.37 -24.94
C ARG A 7 6.69 -8.71 -23.56
N LEU A 8 7.50 -9.17 -22.61
CA LEU A 8 7.68 -8.53 -21.31
C LEU A 8 8.35 -7.16 -21.54
N LYS A 9 7.78 -6.09 -20.95
CA LYS A 9 8.40 -4.76 -20.95
C LYS A 9 9.67 -4.85 -20.10
N VAL A 10 10.82 -4.73 -20.76
CA VAL A 10 12.11 -4.44 -20.10
C VAL A 10 11.98 -3.04 -19.52
N SER A 11 12.10 -2.92 -18.19
CA SER A 11 12.21 -1.63 -17.52
C SER A 11 13.45 -0.92 -18.04
N ASN A 12 13.29 0.34 -18.45
CA ASN A 12 14.43 1.17 -18.83
C ASN A 12 15.07 1.70 -17.54
N GLU A 13 16.27 1.24 -17.22
CA GLU A 13 16.96 1.51 -15.93
C GLU A 13 17.48 2.96 -15.80
N ASN A 14 17.33 3.79 -16.84
CA ASN A 14 17.89 5.15 -16.93
C ASN A 14 16.83 6.27 -16.92
N ALA A 15 15.64 6.04 -16.37
CA ALA A 15 14.69 7.13 -16.15
C ALA A 15 15.16 8.04 -15.00
N PRO A 16 15.16 9.38 -15.13
CA PRO A 16 15.48 10.27 -14.02
C PRO A 16 14.43 10.07 -12.91
N GLN A 17 14.84 9.42 -11.83
CA GLN A 17 14.00 9.18 -10.66
C GLN A 17 13.86 10.51 -9.93
N VAL A 18 12.77 11.23 -10.16
CA VAL A 18 12.44 12.42 -9.36
C VAL A 18 12.29 11.96 -7.91
N PRO A 19 13.09 12.50 -6.96
CA PRO A 19 12.96 12.11 -5.57
C PRO A 19 11.56 12.49 -5.08
N LYS A 20 10.76 11.49 -4.70
CA LYS A 20 9.44 11.71 -4.11
C LYS A 20 9.64 12.38 -2.75
N GLN A 21 9.29 13.65 -2.67
CA GLN A 21 9.35 14.40 -1.42
C GLN A 21 8.22 13.93 -0.49
N ALA A 22 8.56 13.61 0.76
CA ALA A 22 7.60 13.22 1.78
C ALA A 22 7.52 14.31 2.85
N ASP A 23 6.29 14.69 3.23
CA ASP A 23 6.08 15.65 4.30
C ASP A 23 6.20 14.96 5.67
N LEU A 24 7.18 15.40 6.47
CA LEU A 24 7.46 14.88 7.80
C LEU A 24 6.70 15.62 8.91
N ALA A 25 6.04 16.74 8.61
CA ALA A 25 5.34 17.60 9.59
C ALA A 25 6.19 17.94 10.84
N ARG A 26 7.51 18.12 10.67
CA ARG A 26 8.48 18.37 11.75
C ARG A 26 9.15 19.76 11.67
N GLY A 27 8.78 20.58 10.69
CA GLY A 27 9.43 21.88 10.44
C GLY A 27 10.88 21.70 9.96
N THR A 28 11.77 22.63 10.33
CA THR A 28 13.20 22.58 10.00
C THR A 28 13.94 21.62 10.92
N ILE A 29 14.71 20.70 10.34
CA ILE A 29 15.51 19.72 11.09
C ILE A 29 16.93 20.26 11.24
N ASN A 30 17.31 20.58 12.48
CA ASN A 30 18.61 21.22 12.74
C ASN A 30 19.74 20.23 13.12
N HIS A 31 19.39 19.02 13.58
CA HIS A 31 20.38 18.07 14.12
C HIS A 31 20.51 16.80 13.28
N SER A 32 19.53 15.89 13.35
CA SER A 32 19.58 14.60 12.65
C SER A 32 18.34 14.38 11.80
N ALA A 33 18.54 14.29 10.49
CA ALA A 33 17.50 13.96 9.53
C ALA A 33 16.91 12.57 9.79
N LEU A 34 17.76 11.56 10.05
CA LEU A 34 17.31 10.19 10.29
C LEU A 34 16.54 10.06 11.60
N GLY A 35 16.98 10.73 12.66
CA GLY A 35 16.26 10.73 13.95
C GLY A 35 14.86 11.35 13.83
N ALA A 36 14.76 12.48 13.12
CA ALA A 36 13.48 13.12 12.84
C ALA A 36 12.56 12.22 11.98
N LEU A 37 13.14 11.51 11.01
CA LEU A 37 12.42 10.61 10.12
C LEU A 37 11.87 9.38 10.87
N VAL A 38 12.68 8.68 11.67
CA VAL A 38 12.24 7.51 12.45
C VAL A 38 11.14 7.86 13.44
N THR A 39 11.19 9.05 14.03
CA THR A 39 10.18 9.54 14.99
C THR A 39 9.02 10.31 14.33
N SER A 40 8.95 10.36 13.00
CA SER A 40 7.86 11.00 12.26
C SER A 40 6.68 10.04 12.05
N LYS A 41 5.54 10.58 11.58
CA LYS A 41 4.34 9.81 11.25
C LYS A 41 4.57 8.75 10.16
N ILE A 42 5.62 8.90 9.35
CA ILE A 42 5.92 7.97 8.25
C ILE A 42 6.28 6.59 8.81
N PHE A 43 7.07 6.55 9.89
CA PHE A 43 7.63 5.32 10.46
C PHE A 43 6.89 4.86 11.71
N CYS A 44 5.57 5.08 11.76
CA CYS A 44 4.74 4.56 12.84
C CYS A 44 4.49 3.05 12.69
N MET A 45 4.35 2.37 13.84
CA MET A 45 3.97 0.96 13.87
C MET A 45 2.56 0.81 13.29
N ARG A 46 2.43 0.02 12.22
CA ARG A 46 1.13 -0.28 11.62
C ARG A 46 0.59 -1.59 12.19
N VAL A 47 -0.54 -1.52 12.88
CA VAL A 47 -1.22 -2.70 13.43
C VAL A 47 -2.25 -3.20 12.42
N VAL A 48 -2.17 -4.47 12.06
CA VAL A 48 -3.14 -5.12 11.16
C VAL A 48 -4.34 -5.61 11.96
N LYS A 49 -5.55 -5.40 11.45
CA LYS A 49 -6.77 -5.95 12.03
C LYS A 49 -6.75 -7.48 11.94
N ALA A 50 -6.93 -8.16 13.07
CA ALA A 50 -6.98 -9.62 13.13
C ALA A 50 -8.18 -10.18 12.34
N LYS A 51 -8.01 -11.37 11.77
CA LYS A 51 -9.10 -12.08 11.04
C LYS A 51 -10.06 -12.83 11.98
N LYS A 52 -9.60 -13.27 13.15
CA LYS A 52 -10.37 -13.98 14.18
C LYS A 52 -9.92 -13.53 15.58
N GLY A 53 -10.79 -13.64 16.58
CA GLY A 53 -10.49 -13.34 17.98
C GLY A 53 -10.77 -11.88 18.38
N LYS A 54 -9.93 -11.32 19.25
CA LYS A 54 -10.11 -9.95 19.77
C LYS A 54 -9.88 -8.93 18.65
N GLY A 55 -10.77 -7.95 18.55
CA GLY A 55 -10.68 -6.88 17.53
C GLY A 55 -10.95 -7.34 16.10
N SER A 56 -11.38 -8.59 15.86
CA SER A 56 -11.66 -9.09 14.51
C SER A 56 -13.09 -8.83 14.03
N PHE A 57 -14.02 -8.51 14.94
CA PHE A 57 -15.42 -8.28 14.57
C PHE A 57 -15.54 -7.12 13.57
N ASN A 58 -16.36 -7.32 12.54
CA ASN A 58 -16.65 -6.29 11.54
C ASN A 58 -18.15 -6.29 11.27
N ARG A 59 -18.81 -5.15 11.52
CA ARG A 59 -20.26 -5.01 11.36
C ARG A 59 -20.72 -5.24 9.92
N LYS A 60 -19.88 -4.92 8.93
CA LYS A 60 -20.16 -5.14 7.50
C LYS A 60 -19.02 -5.93 6.88
N ALA A 61 -19.26 -7.20 6.57
CA ALA A 61 -18.31 -8.03 5.83
C ALA A 61 -18.13 -7.50 4.39
N LYS A 62 -16.96 -7.75 3.79
CA LYS A 62 -16.60 -7.25 2.45
C LYS A 62 -17.65 -7.56 1.36
N HIS A 63 -18.35 -8.69 1.50
CA HIS A 63 -19.35 -9.18 0.54
C HIS A 63 -20.72 -9.44 1.19
N SER A 64 -21.08 -8.69 2.24
CA SER A 64 -22.39 -8.82 2.87
C SER A 64 -23.52 -8.56 1.86
N GLY A 65 -24.47 -9.50 1.73
CA GLY A 65 -25.64 -9.38 0.85
C GLY A 65 -25.37 -9.56 -0.64
N LYS A 66 -24.19 -10.05 -1.04
CA LYS A 66 -23.90 -10.44 -2.42
C LYS A 66 -23.89 -11.96 -2.51
N GLU A 67 -24.82 -12.52 -3.29
CA GLU A 67 -24.81 -13.94 -3.67
C GLU A 67 -23.50 -14.26 -4.40
N CYS A 68 -22.89 -15.41 -4.10
CA CYS A 68 -21.63 -15.84 -4.74
C CYS A 68 -21.79 -16.12 -6.24
N TYR A 69 -23.03 -16.27 -6.73
CA TYR A 69 -23.36 -16.67 -8.09
C TYR A 69 -24.53 -15.84 -8.64
N GLN A 70 -24.27 -14.62 -9.11
CA GLN A 70 -25.19 -13.91 -10.03
C GLN A 70 -24.73 -14.03 -11.50
N ILE A 71 -24.00 -15.10 -11.83
CA ILE A 71 -23.52 -15.40 -13.18
C ILE A 71 -24.16 -16.74 -13.61
N ALA A 72 -25.48 -16.77 -13.70
CA ALA A 72 -26.25 -17.84 -14.34
C ALA A 72 -27.72 -17.39 -14.49
N ALA A 73 -27.95 -16.37 -15.31
CA ALA A 73 -29.26 -16.05 -15.89
C ALA A 73 -29.03 -15.39 -17.25
#